data_AF-A3MWU8-F1
#
_entry.id   AF-A3MWU8-F1
#
_cell.length_a   1.000
_cell.length_b   1.000
_cell.length_c   1.000
_cell.angle_alpha   90.00
_cell.angle_beta   90.00
_cell.angle_gamma   90.00
#
_symmetry.space_group_name_H-M   'P 1'
#
loop_
_entity.id
_entity.type
_entity.pdbx_description
1 polymer ?
#
loop_
_entity_poly.entity_id
_entity_poly.type
_entity_poly.pdbx_seq_one_letter_code
_entity_poly.pdbx_strand_id
1 'polypeptide(L)'
;MSVLFEVLGQRGKLQVVEDPEVGHIYAVVPHSGKISPATLKEVKELTLDPWRYVDGVGLVLDITIWKQEADISPEEIRNRIESKYKELVDEVAKLLEEGSKTSSAQKKRKKKRKSRKSKTKKKRSRR
;
A
#
# COMPACT_ATOMS: atom_id res chain seq x y z
N MET A 1 18.20 -12.33 -1.24
CA MET A 1 17.28 -11.65 -2.17
C MET A 1 17.93 -11.35 -3.51
N SER A 2 17.66 -12.17 -4.52
CA SER A 2 17.97 -11.93 -5.92
C SER A 2 16.70 -11.52 -6.65
N VAL A 3 16.72 -10.42 -7.41
CA VAL A 3 15.57 -10.02 -8.23
C VAL A 3 15.51 -10.94 -9.45
N LEU A 4 14.43 -11.73 -9.57
CA LEU A 4 14.21 -12.64 -10.70
C LEU A 4 13.82 -11.85 -11.95
N PHE A 5 12.82 -10.97 -11.82
CA PHE A 5 12.37 -10.10 -12.89
C PHE A 5 11.51 -8.96 -12.33
N GLU A 6 11.31 -7.96 -13.16
CA GLU A 6 10.53 -6.77 -12.82
C GLU A 6 9.44 -6.59 -13.87
N VAL A 7 8.20 -6.48 -13.42
CA VAL A 7 7.04 -6.12 -14.24
C VAL A 7 6.83 -4.62 -14.11
N LEU A 8 7.03 -3.91 -15.21
CA LEU A 8 6.78 -2.48 -15.32
C LEU A 8 5.35 -2.27 -15.82
N GLY A 9 4.51 -1.65 -14.99
CA GLY A 9 3.24 -1.05 -15.42
C GLY A 9 3.46 0.38 -15.93
N GLN A 10 2.39 1.03 -16.39
CA GLN A 10 2.51 2.43 -16.85
C GLN A 10 2.74 3.40 -15.67
N ARG A 11 2.23 3.07 -14.48
CA ARG A 11 2.27 3.91 -13.27
C ARG A 11 2.91 3.25 -12.07
N GLY A 12 3.15 1.94 -12.13
CA GLY A 12 3.66 1.14 -11.02
C GLY A 12 4.74 0.15 -11.47
N LYS A 13 5.44 -0.41 -10.49
CA LYS A 13 6.41 -1.48 -10.70
C LYS A 13 6.10 -2.61 -9.74
N LEU A 14 6.24 -3.85 -10.19
CA LEU A 14 6.17 -5.06 -9.38
C LEU A 14 7.46 -5.85 -9.60
N GLN A 15 8.22 -6.06 -8.53
CA GLN A 15 9.50 -6.76 -8.52
C GLN A 15 9.27 -8.16 -7.96
N VAL A 16 9.69 -9.18 -8.70
CA VAL A 16 9.69 -10.55 -8.19
C VAL A 16 11.07 -10.86 -7.68
N VAL A 17 11.16 -11.19 -6.40
CA VAL A 17 12.40 -11.41 -5.67
C VAL A 17 12.40 -12.84 -5.17
N GLU A 18 13.45 -13.58 -5.47
CA GLU A 18 13.72 -14.88 -4.89
C GLU A 18 14.66 -14.72 -3.70
N ASP A 19 14.33 -15.41 -2.62
CA ASP A 19 15.27 -15.62 -1.54
C ASP A 19 15.99 -16.97 -1.72
N PRO A 20 17.28 -16.96 -2.09
CA PRO A 20 18.02 -18.20 -2.35
C PRO A 20 18.35 -18.99 -1.08
N GLU A 21 18.24 -18.40 0.12
CA GLU A 21 18.51 -19.10 1.38
C GLU A 21 17.35 -20.01 1.77
N VAL A 22 16.11 -19.60 1.47
CA VAL A 22 14.89 -20.37 1.79
C VAL A 22 14.17 -20.92 0.55
N GLY A 23 14.58 -20.53 -0.65
CA GLY A 23 13.92 -20.88 -1.91
C GLY A 23 12.55 -20.23 -2.13
N HIS A 24 12.19 -19.27 -1.27
CA HIS A 24 10.91 -18.55 -1.30
C HIS A 24 10.91 -17.48 -2.39
N ILE A 25 9.73 -17.25 -2.98
CA ILE A 25 9.56 -16.20 -4.00
C ILE A 25 8.51 -15.20 -3.51
N TYR A 26 8.86 -13.93 -3.62
CA TYR A 26 8.05 -12.79 -3.21
C TYR A 26 7.79 -11.86 -4.38
N ALA A 27 6.54 -11.43 -4.54
CA ALA A 27 6.18 -10.31 -5.40
C ALA A 27 6.10 -9.03 -4.56
N VAL A 28 6.86 -8.01 -4.93
CA VAL A 28 7.05 -6.77 -4.19
C VAL A 28 6.61 -5.59 -5.04
N VAL A 29 5.65 -4.80 -4.58
CA VAL A 29 5.31 -3.51 -5.18
C VAL A 29 5.99 -2.43 -4.34
N PRO A 30 7.14 -1.87 -4.79
CA PRO A 30 7.87 -0.87 -4.03
C PRO A 30 7.03 0.37 -3.78
N HIS A 31 6.91 0.75 -2.52
CA HIS A 31 6.17 1.95 -2.12
C HIS A 31 6.79 2.59 -0.88
N SER A 32 7.34 3.80 -1.02
CA SER A 32 7.98 4.55 0.06
C SER A 32 6.99 5.33 0.95
N GLY A 33 5.71 5.35 0.59
CA GLY A 33 4.66 6.04 1.33
C GLY A 33 4.06 5.21 2.45
N LYS A 34 3.35 5.87 3.37
CA LYS A 34 2.52 5.20 4.37
C LYS A 34 1.24 4.70 3.73
N ILE A 35 1.03 3.40 3.77
CA ILE A 35 -0.21 2.78 3.30
C ILE A 35 -1.22 2.77 4.44
N SER A 36 -2.43 3.27 4.16
CA SER A 36 -3.52 3.18 5.13
C SER A 36 -4.06 1.74 5.18
N PRO A 37 -4.52 1.25 6.35
CA PRO A 37 -5.12 -0.09 6.44
C PRO A 37 -6.31 -0.29 5.50
N ALA A 38 -7.05 0.79 5.17
CA ALA A 38 -8.14 0.78 4.20
C ALA A 38 -7.62 0.48 2.80
N THR A 39 -6.57 1.18 2.36
CA THR A 39 -5.91 0.94 1.07
C THR A 39 -5.36 -0.49 0.99
N LEU A 40 -4.75 -0.99 2.07
CA LEU A 40 -4.28 -2.39 2.11
C LEU A 40 -5.44 -3.38 1.95
N LYS A 41 -6.60 -3.09 2.56
CA LYS A 41 -7.79 -3.92 2.42
C LYS A 41 -8.35 -3.88 0.99
N GLU A 42 -8.45 -2.71 0.39
CA GLU A 42 -8.86 -2.55 -1.01
C GLU A 42 -7.94 -3.32 -1.97
N VAL A 43 -6.62 -3.26 -1.77
CA VAL A 43 -5.67 -4.03 -2.58
C VAL A 43 -5.91 -5.53 -2.43
N LYS A 44 -6.16 -6.01 -1.21
CA LYS A 44 -6.51 -7.42 -0.96
C LYS A 44 -7.82 -7.82 -1.60
N GLU A 45 -8.84 -6.96 -1.57
CA GLU A 45 -10.15 -7.22 -2.18
C GLU A 45 -10.06 -7.21 -3.72
N LEU A 46 -9.24 -6.32 -4.29
CA LEU A 46 -9.03 -6.20 -5.73
C LEU A 46 -8.23 -7.39 -6.30
N THR A 47 -7.13 -7.74 -5.64
CA THR A 47 -6.23 -8.81 -6.12
C THR A 47 -6.70 -10.20 -5.67
N LEU A 48 -7.53 -10.27 -4.63
CA LEU A 48 -7.90 -11.50 -3.91
C LEU A 48 -6.69 -12.25 -3.33
N ASP A 49 -5.57 -11.55 -3.15
CA ASP A 49 -4.31 -12.11 -2.68
C ASP A 49 -3.92 -11.57 -1.29
N PRO A 50 -3.22 -12.36 -0.47
CA PRO A 50 -2.85 -12.00 0.91
C PRO A 50 -1.66 -11.03 1.00
N TRP A 51 -1.78 -9.84 0.39
CA TRP A 51 -0.74 -8.82 0.44
C TRP A 51 -0.39 -8.37 1.87
N ARG A 52 0.89 -8.17 2.14
CA ARG A 52 1.42 -7.67 3.41
C ARG A 52 2.17 -6.37 3.17
N TYR A 53 1.90 -5.36 3.96
CA TYR A 53 2.69 -4.13 3.91
C TYR A 53 3.92 -4.24 4.83
N VAL A 54 5.08 -3.88 4.29
CA VAL A 54 6.35 -3.79 5.00
C VAL A 54 6.87 -2.36 4.85
N ASP A 55 7.04 -1.66 5.97
CA ASP A 55 7.54 -0.28 5.98
C ASP A 55 8.94 -0.21 5.35
N GLY A 56 9.16 0.74 4.44
CA GLY A 56 10.41 0.89 3.69
C GLY A 56 10.57 -0.04 2.47
N VAL A 57 9.73 -1.07 2.32
CA VAL A 57 9.75 -1.98 1.16
C VAL A 57 8.50 -1.77 0.31
N GLY A 58 7.30 -1.76 0.91
CA GLY A 58 6.03 -1.61 0.20
C GLY A 58 5.10 -2.81 0.42
N LEU A 59 4.33 -3.18 -0.61
CA LEU A 59 3.46 -4.34 -0.55
C LEU A 59 4.23 -5.58 -0.99
N VAL A 60 4.17 -6.63 -0.18
CA VAL A 60 4.82 -7.92 -0.40
C VAL A 60 3.77 -9.00 -0.43
N LEU A 61 3.80 -9.83 -1.46
CA LEU A 61 3.00 -11.03 -1.61
C LEU A 61 3.92 -12.24 -1.63
N ASP A 62 3.61 -13.22 -0.81
CA ASP A 62 4.25 -14.53 -0.86
C ASP A 62 3.63 -15.35 -2.00
N ILE A 63 4.45 -15.70 -2.99
CA ILE A 63 4.05 -16.53 -4.13
C ILE A 63 4.85 -17.84 -4.16
N THR A 64 5.47 -18.21 -3.05
CA THR A 64 6.24 -19.46 -2.89
C THR A 64 5.40 -20.68 -3.25
N ILE A 65 4.11 -20.64 -2.91
CA ILE A 65 3.14 -21.69 -3.21
C ILE A 65 3.08 -21.96 -4.72
N TRP A 66 3.23 -20.93 -5.57
CA TRP A 66 3.17 -21.09 -7.03
C TRP A 66 4.41 -21.79 -7.60
N LYS A 67 5.55 -21.69 -6.89
CA LYS A 67 6.78 -22.43 -7.20
C LYS A 67 6.74 -23.86 -6.68
N GLN A 68 6.05 -24.11 -5.56
CA GLN A 68 6.01 -25.42 -4.92
C GLN A 68 4.92 -26.34 -5.45
N GLU A 69 3.73 -25.82 -5.81
CA GLU A 69 2.61 -26.65 -6.29
C GLU A 69 2.81 -27.18 -7.70
N ALA A 70 3.67 -26.55 -8.47
CA ALA A 70 3.85 -26.92 -9.84
C ALA A 70 5.31 -26.65 -10.19
N ASP A 71 5.95 -27.61 -10.85
CA ASP A 71 7.32 -27.57 -11.40
C ASP A 71 7.41 -26.54 -12.55
N ILE A 72 6.81 -25.37 -12.31
CA ILE A 72 6.54 -24.29 -13.24
C ILE A 72 7.83 -23.49 -13.35
N SER A 73 8.28 -23.35 -14.60
CA SER A 73 9.47 -22.59 -14.90
C SER A 73 9.29 -21.13 -14.45
N PRO A 74 10.39 -20.43 -14.06
CA PRO A 74 10.32 -19.03 -13.65
C PRO A 74 9.67 -18.12 -14.72
N GLU A 75 9.71 -18.52 -16.00
CA GLU A 75 9.04 -17.84 -17.11
C GLU A 75 7.51 -17.96 -17.06
N GLU A 76 6.95 -19.08 -16.63
CA GLU A 76 5.51 -19.24 -16.47
C GLU A 76 5.00 -18.48 -15.23
N ILE A 77 5.77 -18.46 -14.14
CA ILE A 77 5.49 -17.58 -12.99
C ILE A 77 5.45 -16.13 -13.48
N ARG A 78 6.41 -15.73 -14.31
CA ARG A 78 6.41 -14.41 -14.95
C ARG A 78 5.17 -14.16 -15.78
N ASN A 79 4.79 -15.08 -16.68
CA ASN A 79 3.60 -14.91 -17.52
C ASN A 79 2.31 -14.84 -16.69
N ARG A 80 2.20 -15.64 -15.63
CA ARG A 80 1.04 -15.64 -14.74
C ARG A 80 0.94 -14.33 -13.95
N ILE A 81 2.08 -13.83 -13.47
CA ILE A 81 2.15 -12.55 -12.78
C ILE A 81 1.88 -11.41 -13.76
N GLU A 82 2.44 -11.45 -14.96
CA GLU A 82 2.24 -10.42 -15.97
C GLU A 82 0.76 -10.41 -16.41
N SER A 83 0.16 -11.55 -16.74
CA SER A 83 -1.27 -11.60 -17.11
C SER A 83 -2.20 -11.18 -15.96
N LYS A 84 -1.94 -11.60 -14.72
CA LYS A 84 -2.83 -11.27 -13.59
C LYS A 84 -2.62 -9.84 -13.11
N TYR A 85 -1.38 -9.39 -13.02
CA TYR A 85 -1.02 -8.14 -12.37
C TYR A 85 -0.68 -7.00 -13.31
N LYS A 86 -0.53 -7.17 -14.63
CA LYS A 86 -0.23 -6.03 -15.52
C LYS A 86 -1.32 -4.97 -15.49
N GLU A 87 -2.59 -5.37 -15.47
CA GLU A 87 -3.72 -4.43 -15.34
C GLU A 87 -3.92 -4.00 -13.87
N LEU A 88 -3.75 -4.93 -12.93
CA LEU A 88 -3.89 -4.63 -11.50
C LEU A 88 -2.75 -3.76 -10.95
N VAL A 89 -1.55 -3.77 -11.52
CA VAL A 89 -0.41 -2.96 -11.07
C VAL A 89 -0.70 -1.48 -11.24
N ASP A 90 -1.34 -1.10 -12.35
CA ASP A 90 -1.73 0.28 -12.60
C ASP A 90 -2.89 0.71 -11.68
N GLU A 91 -3.86 -0.16 -11.40
CA GLU A 91 -4.93 0.10 -10.43
C GLU A 91 -4.43 0.17 -8.99
N VAL A 92 -3.58 -0.77 -8.57
CA VAL A 92 -2.95 -0.79 -7.25
C VAL A 92 -2.06 0.44 -7.08
N ALA A 93 -1.27 0.81 -8.10
CA ALA A 93 -0.48 2.03 -8.07
C ALA A 93 -1.36 3.28 -7.89
N LYS A 94 -2.48 3.34 -8.61
CA LYS A 94 -3.46 4.43 -8.45
C LYS A 94 -4.05 4.46 -7.04
N LEU A 95 -4.46 3.32 -6.48
CA LEU A 95 -4.96 3.22 -5.10
C LEU A 95 -3.90 3.65 -4.07
N LEU A 96 -2.64 3.28 -4.29
CA LEU A 96 -1.51 3.70 -3.45
C LEU A 96 -1.26 5.20 -3.52
N GLU A 97 -1.36 5.80 -4.71
CA GLU A 97 -1.28 7.25 -4.89
C GLU A 97 -2.46 7.98 -4.20
N GLU A 98 -3.68 7.49 -4.34
CA GLU A 98 -4.88 8.08 -3.71
C GLU A 98 -4.86 7.94 -2.17
N GLY A 99 -4.42 6.79 -1.67
CA GLY A 99 -4.18 6.54 -0.23
C GLY A 99 -3.07 7.44 0.36
N SER A 100 -2.06 7.78 -0.45
CA SER A 100 -1.00 8.70 -0.04
C SER A 100 -1.48 10.16 0.01
N LYS A 101 -2.39 10.56 -0.89
CA LYS A 101 -2.99 11.91 -0.93
C LYS A 101 -3.95 12.16 0.23
N THR A 102 -4.68 11.14 0.67
CA THR A 102 -5.59 11.25 1.83
C THR A 102 -4.84 11.35 3.16
N SER A 103 -3.71 10.64 3.31
CA SER A 103 -2.87 10.67 4.51
C SER A 103 -2.14 12.01 4.74
N SER A 104 -1.86 12.75 3.66
CA SER A 104 -1.18 14.06 3.72
C SER A 104 -2.13 15.23 4.01
N ALA A 105 -3.44 15.08 3.77
CA ALA A 105 -4.45 16.11 4.07
C ALA A 105 -4.77 16.23 5.58
N GLN A 106 -4.55 15.18 6.37
CA GLN A 106 -4.99 15.14 7.76
C GLN A 106 -4.03 15.85 8.75
N LYS A 107 -2.82 16.24 8.33
CA LYS A 107 -1.87 16.98 9.19
C LYS A 107 -2.01 18.50 9.17
N LYS A 108 -2.86 19.11 8.33
CA LYS A 108 -2.98 20.58 8.24
C LYS A 108 -4.28 21.22 8.76
N ARG A 109 -5.20 20.48 9.40
CA ARG A 109 -6.48 21.06 9.89
C ARG A 109 -6.89 20.61 11.29
N LYS A 110 -6.08 20.88 12.31
CA LYS A 110 -6.54 20.97 13.72
C LYS A 110 -5.93 22.17 14.44
N LYS A 111 -6.26 23.39 13.99
CA LYS A 111 -6.16 24.60 14.83
C LYS A 111 -7.21 25.65 14.44
N LYS A 112 -8.46 25.37 14.80
CA LYS A 112 -9.61 26.30 14.95
C LYS A 112 -10.69 25.42 15.61
N ARG A 113 -11.29 25.72 16.75
CA ARG A 113 -11.82 26.98 17.31
C ARG A 113 -12.22 26.69 18.77
N LYS A 114 -11.99 27.61 19.70
CA LYS A 114 -12.97 27.87 20.76
C LYS A 114 -13.03 29.37 21.03
N SER A 115 -13.65 30.08 20.11
CA SER A 115 -14.22 31.41 20.36
C SER A 115 -15.40 31.23 21.32
N ARG A 116 -15.27 31.66 22.58
CA ARG A 116 -16.43 31.96 23.43
C ARG A 116 -16.51 33.47 23.60
N LYS A 117 -17.34 34.07 22.74
CA LYS A 117 -17.70 35.49 22.79
C LYS A 117 -18.79 35.69 23.84
N SER A 118 -18.44 36.48 24.87
CA SER A 118 -19.25 37.38 25.71
C SER A 118 -20.64 36.96 26.23
N LYS A 119 -20.85 37.11 27.54
CA LYS A 119 -21.99 37.89 28.08
C LYS A 119 -21.61 38.65 29.35
N THR A 120 -21.64 39.97 29.22
CA THR A 120 -21.72 40.99 30.26
C THR A 120 -22.78 40.65 31.31
N LYS A 121 -22.43 40.70 32.61
CA LYS A 121 -23.39 41.09 33.67
C LYS A 121 -22.67 41.89 34.76
N LYS A 122 -22.73 43.20 34.55
CA LYS A 122 -22.67 44.29 35.52
C LYS A 122 -23.37 43.88 36.83
N LYS A 123 -22.65 43.76 37.95
CA LYS A 123 -23.22 43.90 39.29
C LYS A 123 -22.47 45.01 40.02
N ARG A 124 -23.09 46.18 40.00
CA ARG A 124 -22.86 47.30 40.90
C ARG A 124 -23.58 46.96 42.22
N SER A 125 -22.97 47.29 43.36
CA SER A 125 -23.61 47.72 44.63
C SER A 125 -23.37 46.84 45.87
N ARG A 126 -22.82 47.53 46.89
CA ARG A 126 -22.90 47.36 48.36
C ARG A 126 -21.99 46.31 49.03
N ARG A 127 -20.79 46.74 49.41
CA ARG A 127 -20.49 47.15 50.80
C ARG A 127 -19.31 48.10 50.82
#